data_AF-A0A4Q8R2I4-F1
#
_entry.id   AF-A0A4Q8R2I4-F1
#
_cell.length_a   1.000
_cell.length_b   1.000
_cell.length_c   1.000
_cell.angle_alpha   90.00
_cell.angle_beta   90.00
_cell.angle_gamma   90.00
#
_symmetry.space_group_name_H-M   'P 1'
#
loop_
_entity.id
_entity.type
_entity.pdbx_description
1 polymer ?
#
loop_
_entity_poly.entity_id
_entity_poly.type
_entity_poly.pdbx_seq_one_letter_code
_entity_poly.pdbx_strand_id
1 'polypeptide(L)'
;MRIDRMKRLLAVGALLASAVALGGCSTSIADLPGVGVPADAPARPKEAGGYLPVHDMPPDREEAPMKPAEQAKIEAELKAARDRQAAAAQNAGK
;
A
#
# COMPACT_ATOMS: atom_id res chain seq x y z
N MET A 1 31.38 2.21 32.45
CA MET A 1 30.37 1.17 32.81
C MET A 1 28.93 1.68 33.02
N ARG A 2 28.66 2.73 33.83
CA ARG A 2 27.28 3.28 33.97
C ARG A 2 26.83 4.10 32.75
N ILE A 3 27.74 4.92 32.21
CA ILE A 3 27.48 5.76 31.03
C ILE A 3 27.26 4.89 29.77
N ASP A 4 27.98 3.78 29.62
CA ASP A 4 27.81 2.86 28.48
C ASP A 4 26.48 2.11 28.53
N ARG A 5 26.02 1.76 29.74
CA ARG A 5 24.68 1.19 29.94
C ARG A 5 23.59 2.20 29.56
N MET A 6 23.74 3.46 29.95
CA MET A 6 22.78 4.52 29.62
C MET A 6 22.70 4.78 28.11
N LYS A 7 23.85 4.83 27.42
CA LYS A 7 23.89 4.97 25.95
C LYS A 7 23.25 3.77 25.23
N ARG A 8 23.50 2.55 25.71
CA ARG A 8 22.86 1.33 25.17
C ARG A 8 21.34 1.35 25.37
N LEU A 9 20.85 1.80 26.52
CA LEU A 9 19.42 1.92 26.78
C LEU A 9 18.75 2.95 25.86
N LEU A 10 19.39 4.09 25.64
CA LEU A 10 18.88 5.10 24.70
C LEU A 10 18.86 4.60 23.26
N ALA A 11 19.91 3.89 22.83
CA ALA A 11 19.97 3.30 21.49
C ALA A 11 18.88 2.24 21.28
N VAL A 12 18.64 1.37 22.27
CA VAL A 12 17.56 0.38 22.22
C VAL A 12 16.19 1.05 22.22
N GLY A 13 15.99 2.09 23.04
CA GLY A 13 14.75 2.86 23.05
C GLY A 13 14.44 3.52 21.71
N ALA A 14 15.45 4.14 21.08
CA ALA A 14 15.31 4.74 19.76
C ALA A 14 14.98 3.70 18.67
N LEU A 15 15.60 2.53 18.74
CA LEU A 15 15.35 1.42 17.80
C LEU A 15 13.95 0.82 17.96
N LEU A 16 13.45 0.71 19.20
CA LEU A 16 12.08 0.24 19.45
C LEU A 16 11.05 1.27 18.98
N ALA A 17 11.28 2.56 19.20
CA ALA A 17 10.39 3.61 18.75
C ALA A 17 10.28 3.67 17.22
N SER A 18 11.41 3.51 16.50
CA SER A 18 11.39 3.47 15.04
C SER A 18 10.69 2.23 14.49
N ALA A 19 10.87 1.07 15.13
CA ALA A 19 10.16 -0.15 14.76
C ALA A 19 8.64 -0.03 14.93
N VAL A 20 8.16 0.62 16.00
CA VAL A 20 6.72 0.86 16.22
C VAL A 20 6.17 1.86 15.21
N ALA A 21 6.90 2.94 14.92
CA ALA A 21 6.45 3.96 13.96
C ALA A 21 6.36 3.41 12.52
N LEU A 22 7.25 2.49 12.13
CA LEU A 22 7.30 1.91 10.78
C LEU A 22 6.50 0.60 10.63
N GLY A 23 6.25 -0.12 11.73
CA GLY A 23 5.57 -1.43 11.73
C GLY A 23 4.05 -1.38 11.47
N GLY A 24 3.45 -0.20 11.46
CA GLY A 24 2.01 -0.03 11.22
C GLY A 24 1.56 -0.41 9.80
N CYS A 25 2.45 -0.41 8.82
CA CYS A 25 2.09 -0.62 7.41
C CYS A 25 1.64 -2.05 7.05
N SER A 26 1.85 -3.03 7.94
CA SER A 26 1.38 -4.41 7.74
C SER A 26 0.20 -4.78 8.64
N THR A 27 -0.28 -3.84 9.47
CA THR A 27 -1.42 -4.11 10.36
C THR A 27 -2.72 -3.97 9.58
N SER A 28 -3.56 -5.01 9.62
CA SER A 28 -4.91 -4.97 9.07
C SER A 28 -5.74 -3.94 9.84
N ILE A 29 -5.89 -2.74 9.28
CA ILE A 29 -6.79 -1.70 9.82
C ILE A 29 -8.23 -2.23 9.88
N ALA A 30 -8.57 -3.21 9.02
CA ALA A 30 -9.89 -3.81 9.02
C ALA A 30 -10.26 -4.40 10.38
N ASP A 31 -9.31 -4.95 11.15
CA ASP A 31 -9.61 -5.68 12.40
C ASP A 31 -9.46 -4.83 13.67
N LEU A 32 -9.13 -3.54 13.55
CA LEU A 32 -9.01 -2.66 14.72
C LEU A 32 -10.39 -2.18 15.18
N PRO A 33 -10.81 -2.48 16.42
CA PRO A 33 -12.07 -1.94 16.95
C PRO A 33 -11.98 -0.42 17.07
N GLY A 34 -12.92 0.29 16.43
CA GLY A 34 -13.08 1.74 16.55
C GLY A 34 -12.25 2.60 15.58
N VAL A 35 -11.44 2.00 14.70
CA VAL A 35 -10.69 2.74 13.66
C VAL A 35 -11.36 2.52 12.30
N GLY A 36 -11.76 3.61 11.62
CA GLY A 36 -12.30 3.55 10.25
C GLY A 36 -13.75 3.09 10.12
N VAL A 37 -14.48 2.91 11.22
CA VAL A 37 -15.88 2.50 11.25
C VAL A 37 -16.72 3.64 11.85
N PRO A 38 -17.67 4.25 11.10
CA PRO A 38 -18.54 5.28 11.65
C PRO A 38 -19.39 4.72 12.80
N ALA A 39 -19.80 5.57 13.76
CA ALA A 39 -20.52 5.15 14.96
C ALA A 39 -21.83 4.38 14.65
N ASP A 40 -22.44 4.66 13.50
CA ASP A 40 -23.67 4.03 13.04
C ASP A 40 -23.45 2.82 12.10
N ALA A 41 -22.20 2.38 11.90
CA ALA A 41 -21.95 1.24 11.04
C ALA A 41 -22.52 -0.05 11.67
N PRO A 42 -23.21 -0.89 10.88
CA PRO A 42 -23.59 -2.22 11.32
C PRO A 42 -22.36 -3.03 11.76
N ALA A 43 -22.53 -3.85 12.80
CA ALA A 43 -21.47 -4.75 13.25
C ALA A 43 -21.02 -5.64 12.10
N ARG A 44 -19.70 -5.68 11.84
CA ARG A 44 -19.16 -6.56 10.80
C ARG A 44 -19.51 -8.02 11.15
N PRO A 45 -20.07 -8.80 10.21
CA PRO A 45 -20.30 -10.22 10.42
C PRO A 45 -19.00 -10.91 10.87
N LYS A 46 -19.07 -11.74 11.91
CA LYS A 46 -17.92 -12.53 12.39
C LYS A 46 -17.52 -13.63 11.42
N GLU A 47 -18.49 -14.10 10.64
CA GLU A 47 -18.27 -15.08 9.60
C GLU A 47 -17.90 -14.38 8.30
N ALA A 48 -16.83 -14.84 7.65
CA ALA A 48 -16.56 -14.47 6.27
C ALA A 48 -17.80 -14.88 5.46
N GLY A 49 -18.48 -13.91 4.86
CA GLY A 49 -19.59 -14.20 3.94
C GLY A 49 -19.12 -15.22 2.91
N GLY A 50 -20.00 -16.15 2.51
CA GLY A 50 -19.65 -17.21 1.58
C GLY A 50 -18.92 -16.62 0.37
N TYR A 51 -17.66 -17.01 0.20
CA TYR A 51 -16.88 -16.58 -0.95
C TYR A 51 -17.61 -17.05 -2.21
N LEU A 52 -17.66 -16.20 -3.23
CA LEU A 52 -17.87 -16.68 -4.60
C LEU A 52 -16.90 -17.85 -4.80
N PRO A 53 -17.25 -18.95 -5.51
CA PRO A 53 -16.36 -20.09 -5.67
C PRO A 53 -14.96 -19.65 -6.16
N VAL A 54 -14.04 -19.40 -5.24
CA VAL A 54 -12.72 -18.79 -5.50
C VAL A 54 -11.79 -19.76 -6.23
N HIS A 55 -12.20 -21.03 -6.31
CA HIS A 55 -11.52 -22.07 -7.05
C HIS A 55 -12.00 -22.17 -8.50
N ASP A 56 -13.09 -21.48 -8.86
CA ASP A 56 -13.57 -21.43 -10.22
C ASP A 56 -12.98 -20.19 -10.89
N MET A 57 -12.13 -20.43 -11.87
CA MET A 57 -11.57 -19.35 -12.68
C MET A 57 -12.72 -18.71 -13.47
N PRO A 58 -12.88 -17.37 -13.43
CA PRO A 58 -13.85 -16.70 -14.28
C PRO A 58 -13.62 -17.06 -15.75
N PRO A 59 -14.69 -17.15 -16.56
CA PRO A 59 -14.53 -17.44 -17.98
C PRO A 59 -13.62 -16.40 -18.64
N ASP A 60 -12.89 -16.83 -19.67
CA ASP A 60 -12.04 -15.94 -20.44
C ASP A 60 -12.84 -14.77 -21.01
N ARG A 61 -12.21 -13.60 -21.03
CA ARG A 61 -12.83 -12.42 -21.63
C ARG A 61 -12.77 -12.55 -23.16
N GLU A 62 -13.94 -12.69 -23.78
CA GLU A 62 -14.09 -12.75 -25.24
C GLU A 62 -13.60 -11.48 -25.95
N GLU A 63 -13.72 -10.33 -25.29
CA GLU A 63 -13.35 -9.03 -25.83
C GLU A 63 -11.97 -8.57 -25.37
N ALA A 64 -11.13 -8.16 -26.33
CA ALA A 64 -9.87 -7.50 -26.01
C ALA A 64 -10.15 -6.25 -25.14
N PRO A 65 -9.41 -6.04 -24.03
CA PRO A 65 -9.65 -4.91 -23.12
C PRO A 65 -9.53 -3.54 -23.79
N MET A 66 -8.80 -3.45 -24.90
CA MET A 66 -8.50 -2.22 -25.60
C MET A 66 -8.14 -2.50 -27.05
N LYS A 67 -8.44 -1.56 -27.95
CA LYS A 67 -7.99 -1.64 -29.35
C LYS A 67 -6.47 -1.39 -29.43
N PRO A 68 -5.73 -2.09 -30.31
CA PRO A 68 -4.27 -1.93 -30.40
C PRO A 68 -3.80 -0.47 -30.64
N ALA A 69 -4.57 0.30 -31.42
CA ALA A 69 -4.26 1.70 -31.69
C ALA A 69 -4.40 2.60 -30.44
N GLU A 70 -5.39 2.30 -29.59
CA GLU A 70 -5.61 3.04 -28.35
C GLU A 70 -4.53 2.70 -27.31
N GLN A 71 -4.15 1.42 -27.24
CA GLN A 71 -3.04 0.98 -26.39
C GLN A 71 -1.73 1.66 -26.79
N ALA A 72 -1.41 1.69 -28.09
CA ALA A 72 -0.20 2.34 -28.60
C ALA A 72 -0.17 3.85 -28.27
N LYS A 73 -1.32 4.52 -28.33
CA LYS A 73 -1.45 5.92 -27.95
C LYS A 73 -1.15 6.13 -26.47
N ILE A 74 -1.77 5.33 -25.60
CA ILE A 74 -1.57 5.43 -24.14
C ILE A 74 -0.11 5.14 -23.77
N GLU A 75 0.51 4.14 -24.39
CA GLU A 75 1.93 3.84 -24.16
C GLU A 75 2.85 5.02 -24.52
N ALA A 76 2.57 5.70 -25.63
CA ALA A 76 3.33 6.87 -26.05
C ALA A 76 3.16 8.03 -25.04
N GLU A 77 1.93 8.27 -24.58
CA GLU A 77 1.62 9.32 -23.58
C GLU A 77 2.31 9.04 -22.23
N LEU A 78 2.31 7.78 -21.78
CA LEU A 78 2.97 7.35 -20.55
C LEU A 78 4.49 7.48 -20.63
N LYS A 79 5.10 7.15 -21.77
CA LYS A 79 6.55 7.37 -21.99
C LYS A 79 6.89 8.85 -21.91
N ALA A 80 6.15 9.68 -22.64
CA ALA A 80 6.37 11.13 -22.62
C ALA A 80 6.18 11.72 -21.21
N ALA A 81 5.20 11.24 -20.44
CA ALA A 81 5.00 11.65 -19.05
C ALA A 81 6.18 11.26 -18.15
N ARG A 82 6.69 10.04 -18.30
CA ARG A 82 7.87 9.55 -17.56
C ARG A 82 9.09 10.41 -17.86
N ASP A 83 9.34 10.75 -19.12
CA ASP A 83 10.49 11.56 -19.51
C ASP A 83 10.41 12.98 -18.89
N ARG A 84 9.20 13.57 -18.86
CA ARG A 84 8.96 14.85 -18.17
C ARG A 84 9.21 14.74 -16.66
N GLN A 85 8.76 13.67 -16.02
CA GLN A 85 9.00 13.44 -14.59
C GLN A 85 10.49 13.27 -14.29
N ALA A 86 11.22 12.53 -15.14
CA ALA A 86 12.66 12.35 -15.00
C ALA A 86 13.43 13.67 -15.15
N ALA A 87 13.05 14.53 -16.10
CA ALA A 87 13.62 15.86 -16.26
C ALA A 87 13.30 16.76 -15.05
N ALA A 88 12.07 16.74 -14.55
CA ALA A 88 11.67 17.50 -13.36
C ALA A 88 12.41 17.05 -12.10
N ALA A 89 12.60 15.75 -11.89
CA ALA A 89 13.35 15.21 -10.77
C ALA A 89 14.83 15.60 -10.80
N GLN A 90 15.45 15.62 -11.99
CA GLN A 90 16.83 16.10 -12.16
C GLN A 90 16.96 17.59 -11.84
N ASN A 91 15.95 18.40 -12.19
CA ASN A 91 15.93 19.83 -11.88
C ASN A 91 15.64 20.13 -10.39
N ALA A 92 14.91 19.26 -9.68
CA ALA A 92 14.59 19.43 -8.26
C ALA A 92 15.70 18.98 -7.30
N GLY A 93 16.65 18.17 -7.78
CA GLY A 93 17.81 17.71 -7.01
C GLY A 93 19.05 18.61 -7.11
N LYS A 94 18.95 19.75 -7.81
CA LYS A 94 19.99 20.77 -7.97
C LYS A 94 19.60 22.04 -7.23
#